data_AF-A0A1G7JXG8-F1
#
_entry.id   AF-A0A1G7JXG8-F1
#
_cell.length_a   1.000
_cell.length_b   1.000
_cell.length_c   1.000
_cell.angle_alpha   90.00
_cell.angle_beta   90.00
_cell.angle_gamma   90.00
#
_symmetry.space_group_name_H-M   'P 1'
#
loop_
_entity.id
_entity.type
_entity.pdbx_description
1 polymer ?
#
loop_
_entity_poly.entity_id
_entity_poly.type
_entity_poly.pdbx_seq_one_letter_code
_entity_poly.pdbx_strand_id
1 'polypeptide(L)'
;MSRLIHMGQRLKQILKQKKIKIVDFADMAGFTNQIAHYHLRKSDMKRSTLEKFCEIIGITPEDFYEWNSVPSSNSEKGNEHTVLHHGGRLMELIGERGLNKTRLAKRLGMSRRTMYNLFEKENFGAEELDRVVRALEMTTNTFLHPGSMEDSRQAENDEMLALREKYYKLLEEHNQLLKSYSSLKEGLETAKKDILQLRKQARSKKG
;
A
#
# COMPACT_ATOMS: atom_id res chain seq x y z
N MET A 1 21.64 19.05 6.69
CA MET A 1 21.01 18.17 7.70
C MET A 1 20.39 16.99 6.96
N SER A 2 20.99 15.80 7.09
CA SER A 2 20.63 14.62 6.29
C SER A 2 19.27 14.06 6.71
N ARG A 3 18.29 14.07 5.79
CA ARG A 3 17.03 13.35 5.98
C ARG A 3 17.35 11.85 5.88
N LEU A 4 17.17 11.10 6.95
CA LEU A 4 17.34 9.64 6.96
C LEU A 4 16.46 9.01 5.87
N ILE A 5 17.09 8.50 4.81
CA ILE A 5 16.42 7.87 3.68
C ILE A 5 15.98 6.46 4.10
N HIS A 6 14.69 6.14 3.97
CA HIS A 6 14.20 4.79 4.15
C HIS A 6 14.57 3.93 2.92
N MET A 7 15.62 3.12 3.02
CA MET A 7 16.23 2.42 1.88
C MET A 7 15.28 1.47 1.16
N GLY A 8 14.46 0.69 1.89
CA GLY A 8 13.50 -0.24 1.27
C GLY A 8 12.42 0.45 0.44
N GLN A 9 11.90 1.58 0.92
CA GLN A 9 10.92 2.38 0.19
C GLN A 9 11.53 3.03 -1.06
N ARG A 10 12.76 3.52 -0.95
CA ARG A 10 13.50 4.07 -2.09
C ARG A 10 13.66 3.03 -3.19
N LEU A 11 14.07 1.82 -2.83
CA LEU A 11 14.19 0.71 -3.76
C LEU A 11 12.84 0.38 -4.43
N LYS A 12 11.76 0.36 -3.65
CA LYS A 12 10.40 0.13 -4.18
C LYS A 12 9.98 1.19 -5.19
N GLN A 13 10.32 2.46 -4.95
CA GLN A 13 10.04 3.56 -5.87
C GLN A 13 10.81 3.39 -7.18
N ILE A 14 12.10 3.06 -7.10
CA ILE A 14 12.96 2.82 -8.27
C ILE A 14 12.40 1.68 -9.12
N LEU A 15 12.06 0.53 -8.50
CA LEU A 15 11.47 -0.61 -9.19
C LEU A 15 10.19 -0.21 -9.95
N LYS A 16 9.31 0.57 -9.31
CA LYS A 16 8.08 1.07 -9.92
C LYS A 16 8.37 1.96 -11.13
N GLN A 17 9.32 2.89 -11.02
CA GLN A 17 9.69 3.81 -12.10
C GLN A 17 10.34 3.07 -13.28
N LYS A 18 11.17 2.05 -13.01
CA LYS A 18 11.76 1.18 -14.04
C LYS A 18 10.78 0.12 -14.56
N LYS A 19 9.51 0.13 -14.12
CA LYS A 19 8.46 -0.83 -14.49
C LYS A 19 8.84 -2.29 -14.20
N ILE A 20 9.67 -2.52 -13.19
CA ILE A 20 10.08 -3.85 -12.72
C ILE A 20 9.06 -4.31 -11.68
N LYS A 21 8.42 -5.47 -11.90
CA LYS A 21 7.52 -6.04 -10.89
C LYS A 21 8.33 -6.61 -9.73
N ILE A 22 7.77 -6.60 -8.53
CA ILE A 22 8.43 -7.15 -7.34
C ILE A 22 8.73 -8.65 -7.50
N VAL A 23 7.84 -9.39 -8.20
CA VAL A 23 8.05 -10.79 -8.55
C VAL A 23 9.30 -10.96 -9.41
N ASP A 24 9.39 -10.19 -10.49
CA ASP A 24 10.53 -10.24 -11.43
C ASP A 24 11.83 -9.84 -10.73
N PHE A 25 11.79 -8.82 -9.85
CA PHE A 25 12.93 -8.45 -9.02
C PHE A 25 13.37 -9.59 -8.08
N ALA A 26 12.41 -10.31 -7.51
CA ALA A 26 12.69 -11.45 -6.64
C ALA A 26 13.38 -12.58 -7.40
N ASP A 27 12.87 -12.89 -8.59
CA ASP A 27 13.44 -13.91 -9.47
C ASP A 27 14.86 -13.52 -9.92
N MET A 28 15.07 -12.25 -10.33
CA MET A 28 16.39 -11.73 -10.72
C MET A 28 17.40 -11.75 -9.57
N ALA A 29 16.94 -11.58 -8.33
CA ALA A 29 17.80 -11.57 -7.15
C ALA A 29 17.94 -12.94 -6.48
N GLY A 30 17.29 -13.98 -7.01
CA GLY A 30 17.39 -15.36 -6.53
C GLY A 30 16.71 -15.60 -5.18
N PHE A 31 15.66 -14.84 -4.84
CA PHE A 31 14.89 -15.04 -3.61
C PHE A 31 13.38 -15.11 -3.86
N THR A 32 12.63 -15.62 -2.88
CA THR A 32 11.18 -15.70 -2.97
C THR A 32 10.54 -14.31 -2.89
N ASN A 33 9.35 -14.16 -3.48
CA ASN A 33 8.58 -12.90 -3.42
C ASN A 33 8.38 -12.39 -1.97
N GLN A 34 8.20 -13.31 -1.00
CA GLN A 34 8.09 -12.94 0.41
C GLN A 34 9.37 -12.29 0.96
N ILE A 35 10.54 -12.78 0.55
CA ILE A 35 11.84 -12.22 0.93
C ILE A 35 12.04 -10.85 0.26
N ALA A 36 11.57 -10.67 -0.98
CA ALA A 36 11.56 -9.37 -1.67
C ALA A 36 10.84 -8.31 -0.85
N HIS A 37 9.60 -8.61 -0.45
CA HIS A 37 8.79 -7.71 0.38
C HIS A 37 9.41 -7.44 1.74
N TYR A 38 10.09 -8.42 2.34
CA TYR A 38 10.83 -8.22 3.58
C TYR A 38 11.95 -7.18 3.42
N HIS A 39 12.75 -7.24 2.35
CA HIS A 39 13.79 -6.26 2.07
C HIS A 39 13.24 -4.86 1.77
N LEU A 40 12.13 -4.76 1.02
CA LEU A 40 11.50 -3.49 0.68
C LEU A 40 10.84 -2.77 1.88
N ARG A 41 10.65 -3.46 3.01
CA ARG A 41 10.13 -2.87 4.26
C ARG A 41 11.21 -2.37 5.20
N LYS A 42 12.50 -2.64 4.95
CA LYS A 42 13.56 -2.22 5.86
C LYS A 42 13.88 -0.74 5.70
N SER A 43 13.92 -0.03 6.83
CA SER A 43 14.34 1.38 6.90
C SER A 43 15.80 1.56 6.52
N ASP A 44 16.63 0.58 6.87
CA ASP A 44 18.06 0.55 6.59
C ASP A 44 18.48 -0.79 5.97
N MET A 45 19.52 -0.74 5.13
CA MET A 45 20.02 -1.89 4.39
C MET A 45 21.54 -1.92 4.44
N LYS A 46 22.10 -3.12 4.60
CA LYS A 46 23.56 -3.29 4.52
C LYS A 46 24.04 -2.82 3.13
N ARG A 47 25.12 -2.05 3.11
CA ARG A 47 25.74 -1.52 1.88
C ARG A 47 25.95 -2.59 0.80
N SER A 48 26.48 -3.75 1.18
CA SER A 48 26.71 -4.88 0.26
C SER A 48 25.43 -5.48 -0.33
N THR A 49 24.30 -5.38 0.38
CA THR A 49 22.99 -5.81 -0.13
C THR A 49 22.43 -4.76 -1.09
N LEU A 50 22.59 -3.48 -0.75
CA LEU A 50 22.16 -2.37 -1.61
C LEU A 50 22.91 -2.39 -2.94
N GLU A 51 24.24 -2.55 -2.93
CA GLU A 51 25.09 -2.61 -4.13
C GLU A 51 24.62 -3.73 -5.07
N LYS A 52 24.36 -4.92 -4.54
CA LYS A 52 23.80 -6.04 -5.31
C LYS A 52 22.44 -5.72 -5.92
N PHE A 53 21.55 -5.08 -5.16
CA PHE A 53 20.22 -4.72 -5.67
C PHE A 53 20.30 -3.65 -6.75
N CYS A 54 21.22 -2.69 -6.61
CA CYS A 54 21.50 -1.67 -7.62
C CYS A 54 22.04 -2.31 -8.91
N GLU A 55 22.96 -3.26 -8.80
CA GLU A 55 23.49 -4.02 -9.94
C GLU A 55 22.39 -4.79 -10.69
N ILE A 56 21.54 -5.51 -9.96
CA ILE A 56 20.43 -6.30 -10.53
C ILE A 56 19.45 -5.42 -11.31
N ILE A 57 19.16 -4.22 -10.81
CA ILE A 57 18.22 -3.29 -11.45
C ILE A 57 18.91 -2.33 -12.41
N GLY A 58 20.23 -2.44 -12.59
CA GLY A 58 21.05 -1.62 -13.49
C GLY A 58 21.07 -0.13 -13.11
N ILE A 59 21.42 0.18 -11.86
CA ILE A 59 21.72 1.53 -11.38
C ILE A 59 22.99 1.52 -10.51
N THR A 60 23.58 2.68 -10.26
CA THR A 60 24.67 2.80 -9.27
C THR A 60 24.14 3.09 -7.85
N PRO A 61 24.93 2.80 -6.80
CA PRO A 61 24.59 3.23 -5.44
C PRO A 61 24.45 4.75 -5.33
N GLU A 62 25.26 5.51 -6.06
CA GLU A 62 25.18 6.97 -6.17
C GLU A 62 23.81 7.38 -6.74
N ASP A 63 23.39 6.78 -7.86
CA ASP A 63 22.05 6.98 -8.42
C ASP A 63 20.96 6.65 -7.40
N PHE A 64 21.14 5.60 -6.59
CA PHE A 64 20.16 5.21 -5.57
C PHE A 64 19.98 6.28 -4.48
N TYR A 65 21.07 6.88 -4.01
CA TYR A 65 21.04 7.92 -2.97
C TYR A 65 20.57 9.27 -3.53
N GLU A 66 20.96 9.57 -4.76
CA GLU A 66 20.58 10.79 -5.49
C GLU A 66 19.22 10.66 -6.20
N TRP A 67 18.60 9.48 -6.12
CA TRP A 67 17.29 9.21 -6.73
C TRP A 67 16.26 10.15 -6.12
N ASN A 68 16.05 11.28 -6.79
CA ASN A 68 15.26 12.38 -6.27
C ASN A 68 13.85 11.90 -5.93
N SER A 69 13.31 12.44 -4.82
CA SER A 69 11.92 12.27 -4.41
C SER A 69 10.96 13.05 -5.33
N VAL A 70 11.19 13.05 -6.64
CA VAL A 70 10.42 13.79 -7.66
C VAL A 70 10.19 12.86 -8.86
N PRO A 71 8.98 12.80 -9.45
CA PRO A 71 8.68 11.92 -10.56
C PRO A 71 9.43 12.36 -11.82
N SER A 72 10.16 11.45 -12.45
CA SER A 72 10.82 11.68 -13.72
C SER A 72 9.79 11.99 -14.81
N SER A 73 9.78 13.22 -15.32
CA SER A 73 9.60 13.43 -16.75
C SER A 73 10.97 13.71 -17.35
N ASN A 74 11.37 12.89 -18.32
CA ASN A 74 12.50 13.17 -19.20
C ASN A 74 12.47 14.64 -19.66
N SER A 75 13.48 15.42 -19.29
CA SER A 75 14.04 16.50 -20.10
C SER A 75 15.30 17.01 -19.41
N GLU A 76 16.40 16.93 -20.14
CA GLU A 76 17.65 17.60 -19.83
C GLU A 76 17.42 19.11 -19.70
N LYS A 77 18.28 19.74 -18.88
CA LYS A 77 18.47 21.18 -18.64
C LYS A 77 17.68 21.76 -17.47
N GLY A 78 18.44 22.00 -16.40
CA GLY A 78 18.51 23.32 -15.80
C GLY A 78 17.35 23.72 -14.89
N ASN A 79 17.52 23.43 -13.61
CA ASN A 79 17.32 24.39 -12.53
C ASN A 79 16.21 25.46 -12.73
N GLU A 80 14.95 25.06 -12.58
CA GLU A 80 13.86 25.98 -12.26
C GLU A 80 12.81 25.21 -11.46
N HIS A 81 12.21 25.86 -10.44
CA HIS A 81 11.01 25.35 -9.81
C HIS A 81 9.96 25.10 -10.91
N THR A 82 9.79 23.85 -11.35
CA THR A 82 8.71 23.51 -12.28
C THR A 82 7.41 23.70 -11.52
N VAL A 83 6.78 24.85 -11.76
CA VAL A 83 5.48 25.22 -11.23
C VAL A 83 4.51 24.12 -11.68
N LEU A 84 4.01 23.34 -10.73
CA LEU A 84 3.05 22.29 -11.01
C LEU A 84 1.84 22.92 -11.72
N HIS A 85 1.49 22.44 -12.91
CA HIS A 85 0.29 22.91 -13.61
C HIS A 85 -0.96 22.34 -12.93
N HIS A 86 -1.65 23.12 -12.10
CA HIS A 86 -2.77 22.66 -11.28
C HIS A 86 -3.91 22.09 -12.12
N GLY A 87 -4.21 22.69 -13.27
CA GLY A 87 -5.22 22.19 -14.20
C GLY A 87 -4.88 20.82 -14.79
N GLY A 88 -3.59 20.59 -15.04
CA GLY A 88 -3.08 19.32 -15.56
C GLY A 88 -3.18 18.25 -14.49
N ARG A 89 -2.79 18.59 -13.26
CA ARG A 89 -2.91 17.71 -12.09
C ARG A 89 -4.36 17.31 -11.82
N LEU A 90 -5.30 18.23 -11.94
CA LEU A 90 -6.73 17.94 -11.79
C LEU A 90 -7.20 16.93 -12.86
N MET A 91 -6.75 17.06 -14.10
CA MET A 91 -7.07 16.09 -15.16
C MET A 91 -6.50 14.71 -14.89
N GLU A 92 -5.25 14.62 -14.44
CA GLU A 92 -4.63 13.36 -14.03
C GLU A 92 -5.45 12.66 -12.95
N LEU A 93 -5.81 13.38 -11.88
CA LEU A 93 -6.60 12.84 -10.76
C LEU A 93 -7.98 12.36 -11.21
N ILE A 94 -8.61 13.05 -12.16
CA ILE A 94 -9.87 12.61 -12.78
C ILE A 94 -9.67 11.27 -13.52
N GLY A 95 -8.56 11.13 -14.26
CA GLY A 95 -8.21 9.90 -14.98
C GLY A 95 -7.90 8.74 -14.03
N GLU A 96 -7.00 8.95 -13.07
CA GLU A 96 -6.55 7.97 -12.08
C GLU A 96 -7.71 7.40 -11.25
N ARG A 97 -8.62 8.28 -10.81
CA ARG A 97 -9.75 7.90 -9.95
C ARG A 97 -11.03 7.59 -10.73
N GLY A 98 -11.00 7.64 -12.07
CA GLY A 98 -12.18 7.40 -12.92
C GLY A 98 -13.36 8.33 -12.63
N LEU A 99 -13.09 9.60 -12.25
CA LEU A 99 -14.14 10.51 -11.80
C LEU A 99 -15.03 10.94 -12.98
N ASN A 100 -16.34 10.85 -12.79
CA ASN A 100 -17.29 11.35 -13.77
C ASN A 100 -17.27 12.89 -13.81
N LYS A 101 -16.84 13.46 -14.94
CA LYS A 101 -16.67 14.91 -15.14
C LYS A 101 -17.96 15.72 -14.84
N THR A 102 -19.13 15.19 -15.19
CA THR A 102 -20.41 15.86 -14.92
C THR A 102 -20.75 15.87 -13.43
N ARG A 103 -20.46 14.78 -12.71
CA ARG A 103 -20.65 14.72 -11.25
C ARG A 103 -19.63 15.59 -10.52
N LEU A 104 -18.39 15.62 -11.01
CA LEU A 104 -17.34 16.46 -10.44
C LEU A 104 -17.66 17.95 -10.56
N ALA A 105 -18.13 18.41 -11.72
CA ALA A 105 -18.56 19.80 -11.91
C ALA A 105 -19.65 20.20 -10.89
N LYS A 106 -20.62 19.31 -10.64
CA LYS A 106 -21.65 19.51 -9.60
C LYS A 106 -21.03 19.59 -8.19
N ARG A 107 -20.10 18.70 -7.84
CA ARG A 107 -19.40 18.73 -6.54
C ARG A 107 -18.56 19.99 -6.35
N LEU A 108 -17.95 20.50 -7.41
CA LEU A 108 -17.20 21.76 -7.43
C LEU A 108 -18.11 23.00 -7.36
N GLY A 109 -19.43 22.85 -7.45
CA GLY A 109 -20.38 23.95 -7.43
C GLY A 109 -20.28 24.86 -8.66
N MET A 110 -19.84 24.33 -9.81
CA MET A 110 -19.62 25.14 -11.03
C MET A 110 -20.15 24.47 -12.29
N SER A 111 -20.27 25.25 -13.37
CA SER A 111 -20.67 24.72 -14.67
C SER A 111 -19.57 23.82 -15.26
N ARG A 112 -19.95 22.87 -16.12
CA ARG A 112 -18.98 22.04 -16.85
C ARG A 112 -17.99 22.89 -17.66
N ARG A 113 -18.47 23.97 -18.30
CA ARG A 113 -17.63 24.92 -19.04
C ARG A 113 -16.58 25.56 -18.12
N THR A 114 -17.00 26.04 -16.95
CA THR A 114 -16.10 26.63 -15.95
C THR A 114 -15.07 25.62 -15.46
N MET A 115 -15.47 24.37 -15.23
CA MET A 115 -14.55 23.30 -14.84
C MET A 115 -13.53 22.98 -15.94
N TYR A 116 -13.93 22.96 -17.21
CA TYR A 116 -12.98 22.77 -18.32
C TYR A 116 -11.95 23.90 -18.40
N ASN A 117 -12.35 25.15 -18.11
CA ASN A 117 -11.40 26.26 -18.04
C ASN A 117 -10.34 26.08 -16.94
N LEU A 118 -10.64 25.32 -15.88
CA LEU A 118 -9.64 25.00 -14.85
C LEU A 118 -8.55 24.07 -15.37
N PHE A 119 -8.83 23.22 -16.36
CA PHE A 119 -7.84 22.26 -16.88
C PHE A 119 -6.69 22.95 -17.62
N GLU A 120 -6.96 24.09 -18.22
CA GLU A 120 -5.97 24.93 -18.92
C GLU A 120 -5.27 25.92 -17.97
N LYS A 121 -5.65 25.95 -16.69
CA LYS A 121 -5.14 26.93 -15.73
C LYS A 121 -3.88 26.41 -15.04
N GLU A 122 -2.79 27.14 -15.20
CA GLU A 122 -1.49 26.80 -14.62
C GLU A 122 -1.53 26.83 -13.09
N ASN A 123 -2.11 27.87 -12.50
CA ASN A 123 -2.23 28.02 -11.05
C ASN A 123 -3.67 28.34 -10.65
N PHE A 124 -4.16 27.62 -9.66
CA PHE A 124 -5.44 27.90 -9.01
C PHE A 124 -5.28 29.00 -7.96
N GLY A 125 -6.21 29.93 -7.91
CA GLY A 125 -6.33 30.85 -6.79
C GLY A 125 -6.75 30.10 -5.51
N ALA A 126 -6.59 30.74 -4.35
CA ALA A 126 -6.87 30.11 -3.05
C ALA A 126 -8.29 29.51 -2.96
N GLU A 127 -9.32 30.23 -3.44
CA GLU A 127 -10.69 29.72 -3.42
C GLU A 127 -10.92 28.56 -4.39
N GLU A 128 -10.32 28.59 -5.57
CA GLU A 128 -10.45 27.51 -6.55
C GLU A 128 -9.75 26.25 -6.03
N LEU A 129 -8.58 26.43 -5.43
CA LEU A 129 -7.80 25.36 -4.83
C LEU A 129 -8.54 24.72 -3.66
N ASP A 130 -9.13 25.52 -2.75
CA ASP A 130 -9.95 25.01 -1.64
C ASP A 130 -11.17 24.23 -2.15
N ARG A 131 -11.87 24.74 -3.16
CA ARG A 131 -13.00 24.02 -3.78
C ARG A 131 -12.56 22.69 -4.41
N VAL A 132 -11.44 22.69 -5.11
CA VAL A 132 -10.90 21.49 -5.78
C VAL A 132 -10.49 20.45 -4.76
N VAL A 133 -9.70 20.81 -3.75
CA VAL A 133 -9.20 19.83 -2.75
C VAL A 133 -10.35 19.26 -1.92
N ARG A 134 -11.36 20.07 -1.58
CA ARG A 134 -12.59 19.59 -0.92
C ARG A 134 -13.39 18.63 -1.79
N ALA A 135 -13.61 18.96 -3.07
CA ALA A 135 -14.38 18.11 -3.97
C ALA A 135 -13.69 16.77 -4.28
N LEU A 136 -12.34 16.75 -4.19
CA LEU A 136 -11.50 15.58 -4.34
C LEU A 136 -11.20 14.85 -3.02
N GLU A 137 -11.74 15.35 -1.90
CA GLU A 137 -11.58 14.79 -0.55
C GLU A 137 -10.09 14.57 -0.22
N MET A 138 -9.25 15.57 -0.49
CA MET A 138 -7.81 15.55 -0.23
C MET A 138 -7.33 16.87 0.37
N THR A 139 -6.10 16.89 0.84
CA THR A 139 -5.47 18.12 1.34
C THR A 139 -4.86 18.91 0.19
N THR A 140 -4.69 20.22 0.39
CA THR A 140 -3.90 21.07 -0.51
C THR A 140 -2.48 20.55 -0.68
N ASN A 141 -1.87 20.03 0.39
CA ASN A 141 -0.52 19.49 0.33
C ASN A 141 -0.44 18.25 -0.58
N THR A 142 -1.37 17.31 -0.43
CA THR A 142 -1.52 16.13 -1.30
C THR A 142 -1.74 16.51 -2.76
N PHE A 143 -2.55 17.54 -3.02
CA PHE A 143 -2.83 18.01 -4.37
C PHE A 143 -1.59 18.65 -5.04
N LEU A 144 -0.87 19.50 -4.31
CA LEU A 144 0.29 20.25 -4.82
C LEU A 144 1.60 19.47 -4.81
N HIS A 145 1.72 18.46 -3.95
CA HIS A 145 2.94 17.68 -3.77
C HIS A 145 2.61 16.18 -3.90
N PRO A 146 2.30 15.71 -5.11
CA PRO A 146 1.98 14.30 -5.33
C PRO A 146 3.16 13.41 -4.94
N GLY A 147 2.92 12.46 -4.03
CA GLY A 147 3.98 11.59 -3.50
C GLY A 147 4.76 12.17 -2.32
N SER A 148 4.27 13.24 -1.70
CA SER A 148 4.79 13.69 -0.40
C SER A 148 4.71 12.59 0.66
N MET A 149 5.60 12.64 1.66
CA MET A 149 5.69 11.60 2.70
C MET A 149 4.40 11.45 3.52
N GLU A 150 3.52 12.45 3.55
CA GLU A 150 2.23 12.37 4.24
C GLU A 150 1.26 11.39 3.54
N ASP A 151 1.17 11.40 2.21
CA ASP A 151 0.34 10.44 1.47
C ASP A 151 0.84 9.00 1.67
N SER A 152 2.17 8.80 1.68
CA SER A 152 2.77 7.49 1.94
C SER A 152 2.47 7.01 3.37
N ARG A 153 2.60 7.89 4.38
CA ARG A 153 2.28 7.57 5.78
C ARG A 153 0.80 7.26 5.98
N GLN A 154 -0.09 7.99 5.32
CA GLN A 154 -1.53 7.77 5.42
C GLN A 154 -1.91 6.43 4.79
N ALA A 155 -1.41 6.14 3.58
CA ALA A 155 -1.63 4.85 2.91
C ALA A 155 -1.05 3.67 3.72
N GLU A 156 0.13 3.83 4.32
CA GLU A 156 0.73 2.84 5.21
C GLU A 156 -0.10 2.60 6.48
N ASN A 157 -0.68 3.66 7.04
CA ASN A 157 -1.53 3.57 8.22
C ASN A 157 -2.85 2.84 7.91
N ASP A 158 -3.47 3.14 6.77
CA ASP A 158 -4.69 2.47 6.31
C ASP A 158 -4.43 0.99 5.99
N GLU A 159 -3.29 0.67 5.36
CA GLU A 159 -2.87 -0.71 5.12
C GLU A 159 -2.58 -1.46 6.45
N MET A 160 -1.96 -0.78 7.43
CA MET A 160 -1.72 -1.33 8.76
C MET A 160 -3.04 -1.61 9.52
N LEU A 161 -4.01 -0.70 9.42
CA LEU A 161 -5.35 -0.88 10.01
C LEU A 161 -6.07 -2.09 9.41
N ALA A 162 -6.08 -2.20 8.08
CA ALA A 162 -6.69 -3.34 7.39
C ALA A 162 -6.02 -4.68 7.77
N LEU A 163 -4.69 -4.67 7.92
CA LEU A 163 -3.94 -5.85 8.35
C LEU A 163 -4.26 -6.23 9.80
N ARG A 164 -4.41 -5.24 10.68
CA ARG A 164 -4.80 -5.43 12.08
C ARG A 164 -6.20 -6.04 12.19
N GLU A 165 -7.16 -5.54 11.42
CA GLU A 165 -8.53 -6.09 11.39
C GLU A 165 -8.54 -7.54 10.91
N LYS A 166 -7.79 -7.85 9.83
CA LYS A 166 -7.64 -9.22 9.33
C LYS A 166 -7.01 -10.15 10.38
N TYR A 167 -5.99 -9.67 11.10
CA TYR A 167 -5.34 -10.42 12.16
C TYR A 167 -6.30 -10.74 13.32
N TYR A 168 -7.09 -9.76 13.78
CA TYR A 168 -8.06 -10.00 14.84
C TYR A 168 -9.13 -11.00 14.43
N LYS A 169 -9.64 -10.91 13.20
CA LYS A 169 -10.61 -11.89 12.69
C LYS A 169 -10.02 -13.30 12.69
N LEU A 170 -8.79 -13.46 12.20
CA LEU A 170 -8.11 -14.76 12.19
C LEU A 170 -7.87 -15.29 13.61
N LEU A 171 -7.50 -14.41 14.55
CA LEU A 171 -7.32 -14.78 15.96
C LEU A 171 -8.64 -15.26 16.59
N GLU A 172 -9.75 -14.59 16.27
CA GLU A 172 -11.08 -14.99 16.73
C GLU A 172 -11.50 -16.35 16.17
N GLU A 173 -11.31 -16.57 14.86
CA GLU A 173 -11.56 -17.86 14.20
C GLU A 173 -10.73 -18.99 14.83
N HIS A 174 -9.44 -18.77 15.10
CA HIS A 174 -8.59 -19.74 15.79
C HIS A 174 -9.07 -20.04 17.21
N ASN A 175 -9.46 -19.03 17.97
CA ASN A 175 -9.99 -19.22 19.33
C ASN A 175 -11.30 -20.01 19.33
N GLN A 176 -12.18 -19.76 18.36
CA GLN A 176 -13.40 -20.55 18.19
C GLN A 176 -13.08 -22.00 17.83
N LEU A 177 -12.12 -22.23 16.93
CA LEU A 177 -11.69 -23.58 16.55
C LEU A 177 -11.12 -24.36 17.73
N LEU A 178 -10.29 -23.73 18.57
CA LEU A 178 -9.72 -24.34 19.77
C LEU A 178 -10.80 -24.72 20.79
N LYS A 179 -11.79 -23.85 21.00
CA LYS A 179 -12.94 -24.14 21.88
C LYS A 179 -13.75 -25.33 21.36
N SER A 180 -14.07 -25.33 20.06
CA SER A 180 -14.78 -26.44 19.41
C SER A 180 -14.02 -27.75 19.52
N TYR A 181 -12.70 -27.73 19.29
CA TYR A 181 -11.85 -28.90 19.43
C TYR A 181 -11.83 -29.43 20.87
N SER A 182 -11.72 -28.55 21.87
CA SER A 182 -11.78 -28.95 23.28
C SER A 182 -13.10 -29.66 23.62
N SER A 183 -14.23 -29.09 23.18
CA SER A 183 -15.56 -29.67 23.40
C SER A 183 -15.72 -31.02 22.70
N LEU A 184 -15.29 -31.14 21.44
CA LEU A 184 -15.30 -32.41 20.71
C LEU A 184 -14.46 -33.49 21.40
N LYS A 185 -13.28 -33.11 21.91
CA LYS A 185 -12.39 -34.04 22.65
C LYS A 185 -13.06 -34.54 23.94
N GLU A 186 -13.70 -33.67 24.70
CA GLU A 186 -14.44 -34.04 25.92
C GLU A 186 -15.64 -34.95 25.61
N GLY A 187 -16.39 -34.62 24.56
CA GLY A 187 -17.50 -35.46 24.08
C GLY A 187 -17.03 -36.85 23.66
N LEU A 188 -15.91 -36.94 22.95
CA LEU A 188 -15.31 -38.21 22.55
C LEU A 188 -14.89 -39.06 23.76
N GLU A 189 -14.25 -38.47 24.76
CA GLU A 189 -13.84 -39.17 25.97
C GLU A 189 -15.05 -39.67 26.78
N THR A 190 -16.13 -38.90 26.81
CA THR A 190 -17.39 -39.33 27.45
C THR A 190 -18.02 -40.50 26.71
N ALA A 191 -18.15 -40.41 25.38
CA ALA A 191 -18.68 -41.49 24.55
C ALA A 191 -17.85 -42.79 24.68
N LYS A 192 -16.52 -42.68 24.75
CA LYS A 192 -15.65 -43.84 25.00
C LYS A 192 -15.96 -44.51 26.34
N LYS A 193 -16.17 -43.74 27.41
CA LYS A 193 -16.52 -44.27 28.74
C LYS A 193 -17.87 -44.99 28.70
N ASP A 194 -18.87 -44.41 28.06
CA ASP A 194 -20.21 -44.98 27.96
C ASP A 194 -20.20 -46.30 27.18
N ILE A 195 -19.48 -46.35 26.04
CA ILE A 195 -19.28 -47.58 25.26
C ILE A 195 -18.65 -48.68 26.12
N LEU A 196 -17.65 -48.33 26.94
CA LEU A 196 -16.97 -49.26 27.83
C LEU A 196 -17.91 -49.81 28.91
N GLN A 197 -18.76 -48.96 29.49
CA GLN A 197 -19.77 -49.37 30.47
C GLN A 197 -20.83 -50.28 29.84
N LEU A 198 -21.37 -49.92 28.67
CA LEU A 198 -22.32 -50.73 27.93
C LEU A 198 -21.75 -52.11 27.60
N ARG A 199 -20.48 -52.18 27.17
CA ARG A 199 -19.77 -53.46 26.93
C ARG A 199 -19.65 -54.31 28.19
N LYS A 200 -19.36 -53.70 29.36
CA LYS A 200 -19.31 -54.43 30.64
C LYS A 200 -20.67 -55.00 31.02
N GLN A 201 -21.73 -54.20 30.92
CA GLN A 201 -23.10 -54.63 31.23
C GLN A 201 -23.59 -55.75 30.30
N ALA A 202 -23.28 -55.66 29.00
CA ALA A 202 -23.64 -56.69 28.03
C ALA A 202 -22.94 -58.03 28.29
N ARG A 203 -21.70 -58.03 28.80
CA ARG A 203 -20.97 -59.24 29.19
C ARG A 203 -21.55 -59.87 30.47
N SER A 204 -21.94 -59.06 31.44
CA SER A 204 -22.52 -59.53 32.71
C SER A 204 -23.91 -60.16 32.58
N LYS A 205 -24.64 -59.90 31.49
CA LYS A 205 -25.98 -60.50 31.22
C LYS A 205 -25.92 -61.83 30.46
N LYS A 206 -24.74 -62.25 29.99
CA LYS A 206 -24.55 -63.46 29.18
C LYS A 206 -23.90 -64.63 29.94
N GLY A 207 -23.55 -64.45 31.22
CA GLY A 207 -23.11 -65.50 32.13
C GLY A 207 -24.12 -65.65 33.25
#